data_AF-A0A136L3N6-F1
#
_entry.id   AF-A0A136L3N6-F1
#
_cell.length_a   1.000
_cell.length_b   1.000
_cell.length_c   1.000
_cell.angle_alpha   90.00
_cell.angle_beta   90.00
_cell.angle_gamma   90.00
#
_symmetry.space_group_name_H-M   'P 1'
#
loop_
_entity.id
_entity.type
_entity.pdbx_description
1 polymer ?
#
loop_
_entity_poly.entity_id
_entity_poly.type
_entity_poly.pdbx_seq_one_letter_code
_entity_poly.pdbx_strand_id
1 'polypeptide(L)'
;MYANAGHNAALQRTATGVVELRARGMPLGLMESMTYEEKVAFLEPEDTVFMYSDGLVEAHNAAREMFGMKRLERLIGEHAGGDSLIGFLRDELGSFTGEGWEQEDDVTFVVVQREAKRAAKSGDNDHQAHVLDEFEAPSRVGGERAVMERVAGVVSGVLPAAQIERLKTAVSEASMNAMEHGNHFRDDLPIKVRVEASDKKVSVFVTDSGGEQPIPEATTPDIEAKLEGTQSARGWGLFLIKAMVDDMRVHTSSSEHTIELILKRGGGTDAG
;
A
#
# COMPACT_ATOMS: atom_id res chain seq x y z
N MET A 1 -3.09 13.55 -0.32
CA MET A 1 -4.10 14.52 -0.79
C MET A 1 -5.46 13.99 -0.40
N TYR A 2 -6.38 14.85 0.01
CA TYR A 2 -7.73 14.47 0.40
C TYR A 2 -8.74 15.50 -0.11
N ALA A 3 -9.96 15.05 -0.35
CA ALA A 3 -11.12 15.88 -0.65
C ALA A 3 -12.29 15.39 0.20
N ASN A 4 -13.29 16.25 0.43
CA ASN A 4 -14.48 15.89 1.17
C ASN A 4 -15.71 16.30 0.37
N ALA A 5 -16.54 15.32 0.03
CA ALA A 5 -17.76 15.49 -0.76
C ALA A 5 -19.00 15.47 0.13
N GLY A 6 -19.07 16.39 1.10
CA GLY A 6 -20.19 16.48 2.04
C GLY A 6 -20.25 15.35 3.08
N HIS A 7 -19.15 14.64 3.28
CA HIS A 7 -19.00 13.60 4.29
C HIS A 7 -18.44 14.16 5.61
N ASN A 8 -18.44 13.35 6.67
CA ASN A 8 -17.80 13.71 7.93
C ASN A 8 -16.30 14.01 7.72
N ALA A 9 -15.78 14.98 8.48
CA ALA A 9 -14.36 15.29 8.42
C ALA A 9 -13.55 14.11 8.98
N ALA A 10 -12.58 13.62 8.21
CA ALA A 10 -11.65 12.61 8.72
C ALA A 10 -10.84 13.18 9.90
N LEU A 11 -10.45 12.33 10.83
CA LEU A 11 -9.62 12.71 11.97
C LEU A 11 -8.18 12.26 11.71
N GLN A 12 -7.22 13.15 11.91
CA GLN A 12 -5.79 12.80 11.95
C GLN A 12 -5.33 12.80 13.40
N ARG A 13 -4.90 11.65 13.89
CA ARG A 13 -4.15 11.50 15.13
C ARG A 13 -2.67 11.76 14.84
N THR A 14 -2.09 12.70 15.55
CA THR A 14 -0.67 13.02 15.55
C THR A 14 -0.06 12.76 16.92
N ALA A 15 1.26 12.90 17.04
CA ALA A 15 1.95 12.89 18.33
C ALA A 15 1.44 13.97 19.32
N THR A 16 0.78 15.03 18.85
CA THR A 16 0.33 16.16 19.67
C THR A 16 -1.17 16.16 19.95
N GLY A 17 -1.94 15.27 19.32
CA GLY A 17 -3.38 15.14 19.55
C GLY A 17 -4.16 14.73 18.30
N VAL A 18 -5.46 14.96 18.31
CA VAL A 18 -6.36 14.66 17.19
C VAL A 18 -6.78 15.97 16.52
N VAL A 19 -6.69 16.03 15.19
CA VAL A 19 -7.09 17.18 14.38
C VAL A 19 -8.06 16.75 13.28
N GLU A 20 -9.01 17.61 12.92
CA GLU A 20 -9.95 17.33 11.83
C GLU A 20 -9.38 17.76 10.47
N LEU A 21 -9.43 16.86 9.49
CA LEU A 21 -9.09 17.11 8.09
C LEU A 21 -10.28 17.69 7.34
N ARG A 22 -10.50 18.99 7.51
CA ARG A 22 -11.63 19.71 6.88
C ARG A 22 -11.31 20.13 5.46
N ALA A 23 -12.05 19.59 4.49
CA ALA A 23 -12.15 20.10 3.12
C ALA A 23 -13.60 20.49 2.80
N ARG A 24 -13.80 21.48 1.94
CA ARG A 24 -15.12 21.93 1.49
C ARG A 24 -15.56 21.11 0.28
N GLY A 25 -16.82 20.71 0.30
CA GLY A 25 -17.51 20.12 -0.85
C GLY A 25 -18.93 19.73 -0.46
N MET A 26 -19.84 19.84 -1.41
CA MET A 26 -21.22 19.37 -1.24
C MET A 26 -21.29 17.86 -1.52
N PRO A 27 -22.35 17.17 -1.05
CA PRO A 27 -22.60 15.79 -1.44
C PRO A 27 -22.55 15.57 -2.95
N LEU A 28 -21.93 14.45 -3.33
CA LEU A 28 -21.78 14.05 -4.72
C LEU A 28 -23.15 13.94 -5.41
N GLY A 29 -23.24 14.45 -6.65
CA GLY A 29 -24.44 14.33 -7.48
C GLY A 29 -25.51 15.42 -7.29
N LEU A 30 -25.29 16.41 -6.41
CA LEU A 30 -26.24 17.52 -6.23
C LEU A 30 -26.23 18.56 -7.36
N MET A 31 -25.09 18.78 -8.01
CA MET A 31 -24.97 19.67 -9.17
C MET A 31 -23.97 19.10 -10.18
N GLU A 32 -24.29 19.24 -11.46
CA GLU A 32 -23.37 18.90 -12.54
C GLU A 32 -22.14 19.80 -12.51
N SER A 33 -20.97 19.24 -12.82
CA SER A 33 -19.68 19.95 -12.91
C SER A 33 -19.17 20.57 -11.59
N MET A 34 -19.54 20.03 -10.43
CA MET A 34 -18.93 20.43 -9.15
C MET A 34 -17.43 20.12 -9.11
N THR A 35 -16.67 21.07 -8.58
CA THR A 35 -15.27 20.88 -8.19
C THR A 35 -15.19 20.70 -6.67
N TYR A 36 -14.31 19.81 -6.22
CA TYR A 36 -14.04 19.57 -4.81
C TYR A 36 -12.79 20.31 -4.38
N GLU A 37 -12.79 20.84 -3.15
CA GLU A 37 -11.57 21.37 -2.56
C GLU A 37 -10.63 20.20 -2.24
N GLU A 38 -9.47 20.19 -2.88
CA GLU A 38 -8.39 19.26 -2.56
C GLU A 38 -7.42 19.91 -1.57
N LYS A 39 -7.08 19.17 -0.52
CA LYS A 39 -6.09 19.59 0.48
C LYS A 39 -5.02 18.53 0.67
N VAL A 40 -3.90 18.97 1.22
CA VAL A 40 -2.77 18.10 1.57
C VAL A 40 -2.63 18.10 3.09
N ALA A 41 -2.60 16.90 3.66
CA ALA A 41 -2.17 16.65 5.02
C ALA A 41 -0.85 15.87 4.97
N PHE A 42 0.09 16.26 5.84
CA PHE A 42 1.34 15.53 6.02
C PHE A 42 1.17 14.56 7.18
N LEU A 43 1.58 13.31 6.97
CA LEU A 43 1.57 12.27 7.98
C LEU A 43 3.00 12.01 8.42
N GLU A 44 3.30 12.23 9.69
CA GLU A 44 4.54 11.77 10.31
C GLU A 44 4.49 10.24 10.54
N PRO A 45 5.64 9.59 10.77
CA PRO A 45 5.67 8.22 11.29
C PRO A 45 4.69 8.03 12.44
N GLU A 46 3.88 6.97 12.38
CA GLU A 46 2.83 6.59 13.34
C GLU A 46 1.57 7.47 13.33
N ASP A 47 1.52 8.55 12.54
CA ASP A 47 0.29 9.32 12.37
C ASP A 47 -0.80 8.44 11.75
N THR A 48 -2.03 8.65 12.22
CA THR A 48 -3.18 7.83 11.81
C THR A 48 -4.29 8.73 11.30
N VAL A 49 -4.82 8.40 10.12
CA VAL A 49 -6.05 8.99 9.59
C VAL A 49 -7.20 8.03 9.85
N PHE A 50 -8.27 8.57 10.41
CA PHE A 50 -9.50 7.87 10.77
C PHE A 50 -10.66 8.47 9.98
N MET A 51 -11.33 7.65 9.18
CA MET A 51 -12.52 8.02 8.42
C MET A 51 -13.71 7.21 8.93
N TYR A 52 -14.90 7.79 8.99
CA TYR A 52 -16.06 7.13 9.61
C TYR A 52 -17.39 7.67 9.07
N SER A 53 -18.40 6.81 9.03
CA SER A 53 -19.80 7.20 8.82
C SER A 53 -20.41 7.80 10.09
N ASP A 54 -21.43 8.63 9.91
CA ASP A 54 -22.27 9.21 10.95
C ASP A 54 -22.88 8.16 11.88
N GLY A 55 -23.29 7.00 11.37
CA GLY A 55 -23.79 5.89 12.18
C GLY A 55 -22.93 5.55 13.40
N LEU A 56 -21.59 5.76 13.34
CA LEU A 56 -20.70 5.55 14.49
C LEU A 56 -20.97 6.55 15.63
N VAL A 57 -21.04 7.84 15.30
CA VAL A 57 -21.14 8.92 16.30
C VAL A 57 -22.58 9.17 16.70
N GLU A 58 -23.53 8.76 15.87
CA GLU A 58 -24.96 8.82 16.11
C GLU A 58 -25.51 7.60 16.84
N ALA A 59 -24.73 6.53 17.01
CA ALA A 59 -25.14 5.36 17.80
C ALA A 59 -25.56 5.75 19.22
N HIS A 60 -26.69 5.18 19.69
CA HIS A 60 -27.27 5.48 20.99
C HIS A 60 -27.08 4.36 22.00
N ASN A 61 -26.89 4.72 23.27
CA ASN A 61 -26.99 3.78 24.39
C ASN A 61 -28.45 3.59 24.86
N ALA A 62 -28.67 2.70 25.83
CA ALA A 62 -29.99 2.44 26.41
C ALA A 62 -30.68 3.68 27.03
N ALA A 63 -29.91 4.71 27.42
CA ALA A 63 -30.43 5.99 27.90
C ALA A 63 -30.70 7.00 26.76
N ARG A 64 -30.52 6.60 25.50
CA ARG A 64 -30.59 7.44 24.30
C ARG A 64 -29.57 8.57 24.25
N GLU A 65 -28.42 8.37 24.88
CA GLU A 65 -27.27 9.25 24.71
C GLU A 65 -26.47 8.81 23.49
N MET A 66 -26.06 9.75 22.65
CA MET A 66 -25.22 9.49 21.48
C MET A 66 -23.79 9.14 21.90
N PHE A 67 -23.13 8.28 21.12
CA PHE A 67 -21.71 7.96 21.26
C PHE A 67 -20.87 9.25 21.19
N GLY A 68 -21.14 10.04 20.14
CA GLY A 68 -20.71 11.43 20.01
C GLY A 68 -19.25 11.65 19.64
N MET A 69 -18.99 12.79 18.99
CA MET A 69 -17.67 13.20 18.51
C MET A 69 -16.62 13.29 19.61
N LYS A 70 -16.97 13.88 20.76
CA LYS A 70 -16.01 14.08 21.88
C LYS A 70 -15.47 12.76 22.43
N ARG A 71 -16.32 11.73 22.45
CA ARG A 71 -15.90 10.39 22.88
C ARG A 71 -14.96 9.79 21.84
N LEU A 72 -15.33 9.86 20.56
CA LEU A 72 -14.53 9.35 19.47
C LEU A 72 -13.12 9.98 19.43
N GLU A 73 -13.01 11.31 19.49
CA GLU A 73 -11.74 12.03 19.52
C GLU A 73 -10.86 11.60 20.70
N ARG A 74 -11.46 11.45 21.89
CA ARG A 74 -10.75 10.99 23.08
C ARG A 74 -10.22 9.57 22.90
N LEU A 75 -11.06 8.65 22.43
CA LEU A 75 -10.68 7.24 22.22
C LEU A 75 -9.55 7.10 21.19
N ILE A 76 -9.61 7.86 20.09
CA ILE A 76 -8.55 7.89 19.08
C ILE A 76 -7.27 8.50 19.64
N GLY A 77 -7.37 9.56 20.44
CA GLY A 77 -6.21 10.21 21.05
C GLY A 77 -5.49 9.34 22.09
N GLU A 78 -6.24 8.60 22.90
CA GLU A 78 -5.73 7.76 24.00
C GLU A 78 -5.14 6.42 23.53
N HIS A 79 -5.52 5.94 22.35
CA HIS A 79 -5.08 4.64 21.83
C HIS A 79 -3.95 4.77 20.81
N ALA A 80 -3.10 3.75 20.70
CA ALA A 80 -2.16 3.64 19.59
C ALA A 80 -2.94 3.41 18.29
N GLY A 81 -2.46 3.97 17.17
CA GLY A 81 -3.08 3.78 15.85
C GLY A 81 -2.98 2.34 15.34
N GLY A 82 -3.42 2.12 14.10
CA GLY A 82 -3.29 0.83 13.41
C GLY A 82 -4.42 -0.17 13.73
N ASP A 83 -4.15 -1.46 13.51
CA ASP A 83 -5.16 -2.53 13.59
C ASP A 83 -5.78 -2.68 14.99
N SER A 84 -5.03 -2.38 16.05
CA SER A 84 -5.54 -2.44 17.42
C SER A 84 -6.65 -1.42 17.68
N LEU A 85 -6.62 -0.26 17.01
CA LEU A 85 -7.64 0.77 17.13
C LEU A 85 -9.00 0.28 16.63
N ILE A 86 -9.02 -0.55 15.58
CA ILE A 86 -10.27 -1.08 15.01
C ILE A 86 -10.97 -1.99 16.01
N GLY A 87 -10.23 -2.95 16.58
CA GLY A 87 -10.77 -3.86 17.60
C GLY A 87 -11.24 -3.10 18.83
N PHE A 88 -10.42 -2.18 19.32
CA PHE A 88 -10.74 -1.35 20.48
C PHE A 88 -12.03 -0.52 20.28
N LEU A 89 -12.16 0.19 19.14
CA LEU A 89 -13.35 1.00 18.87
C LEU A 89 -14.61 0.16 18.71
N ARG A 90 -14.51 -1.02 18.08
CA ARG A 90 -15.64 -1.95 17.99
C ARG A 90 -16.10 -2.41 19.37
N ASP A 91 -15.16 -2.78 20.23
CA ASP A 91 -15.46 -3.30 21.57
C ASP A 91 -16.01 -2.18 22.48
N GLU A 92 -15.50 -0.95 22.35
CA GLU A 92 -16.04 0.24 23.03
C GLU A 92 -17.44 0.62 22.53
N LEU A 93 -17.69 0.53 21.22
CA LEU A 93 -19.02 0.77 20.66
C LEU A 93 -20.02 -0.24 21.22
N GLY A 94 -19.69 -1.54 21.20
CA GLY A 94 -20.56 -2.58 21.75
C GLY A 94 -20.79 -2.43 23.26
N SER A 95 -19.76 -2.05 24.01
CA SER A 95 -19.88 -1.77 25.44
C SER A 95 -20.73 -0.54 25.73
N PHE A 96 -20.68 0.48 24.87
CA PHE A 96 -21.46 1.69 25.00
C PHE A 96 -22.94 1.47 24.68
N THR A 97 -23.24 0.77 23.59
CA THR A 97 -24.63 0.56 23.15
C THR A 97 -25.34 -0.51 23.98
N GLY A 98 -24.60 -1.52 24.44
CA GLY A 98 -25.08 -2.57 25.35
C GLY A 98 -25.80 -3.72 24.65
N GLU A 99 -26.22 -4.71 25.44
CA GLU A 99 -26.98 -5.86 24.93
C GLU A 99 -28.34 -5.42 24.38
N GLY A 100 -28.68 -5.89 23.18
CA GLY A 100 -29.95 -5.57 22.51
C GLY A 100 -29.94 -4.27 21.71
N TRP A 101 -28.76 -3.69 21.44
CA TRP A 101 -28.64 -2.59 20.49
C TRP A 101 -29.16 -3.00 19.11
N GLU A 102 -30.21 -2.31 18.66
CA GLU A 102 -30.63 -2.31 17.27
C GLU A 102 -29.89 -1.19 16.54
N GLN A 103 -29.05 -1.57 15.60
CA GLN A 103 -28.29 -0.63 14.79
C GLN A 103 -29.25 0.24 13.95
N GLU A 104 -29.23 1.55 14.21
CA GLU A 104 -30.12 2.52 13.55
C GLU A 104 -29.62 2.91 12.15
N ASP A 105 -28.30 2.87 11.94
CA ASP A 105 -27.64 3.24 10.68
C ASP A 105 -26.32 2.46 10.48
N ASP A 106 -25.81 2.45 9.24
CA ASP A 106 -24.60 1.74 8.88
C ASP A 106 -23.36 2.35 9.55
N VAL A 107 -22.67 1.54 10.35
CA VAL A 107 -21.42 1.91 11.00
C VAL A 107 -20.25 1.42 10.16
N THR A 108 -19.50 2.36 9.59
CA THR A 108 -18.26 2.09 8.87
C THR A 108 -17.17 2.99 9.42
N PHE A 109 -15.98 2.43 9.63
CA PHE A 109 -14.79 3.24 9.85
C PHE A 109 -13.56 2.58 9.22
N VAL A 110 -12.62 3.42 8.79
CA VAL A 110 -11.38 3.03 8.10
C VAL A 110 -10.22 3.74 8.77
N VAL A 111 -9.18 2.95 9.06
CA VAL A 111 -7.95 3.43 9.69
C VAL A 111 -6.81 3.31 8.70
N VAL A 112 -6.09 4.41 8.47
CA VAL A 112 -4.86 4.43 7.68
C VAL A 112 -3.76 4.95 8.57
N GLN A 113 -2.83 4.09 8.96
CA GLN A 113 -1.65 4.49 9.72
C GLN A 113 -0.44 4.58 8.80
N ARG A 114 0.33 5.66 8.92
CA ARG A 114 1.66 5.71 8.33
C ARG A 114 2.61 4.98 9.27
N GLU A 115 3.10 3.82 8.85
CA GLU A 115 4.13 3.12 9.62
C GLU A 115 5.39 3.98 9.76
N ALA A 116 6.02 3.95 10.93
CA ALA A 116 7.37 4.46 11.04
C ALA A 116 8.29 3.72 10.07
N LYS A 117 9.21 4.47 9.45
CA LYS A 117 10.35 3.86 8.76
C LYS A 117 11.06 2.99 9.78
N ARG A 118 10.80 1.68 9.73
CA ARG A 118 11.52 0.71 10.55
C ARG A 118 12.98 0.80 10.08
N ALA A 119 13.82 1.43 10.90
CA ALA A 119 15.25 1.12 10.85
C ALA A 119 15.31 -0.38 11.03
N ALA A 120 15.78 -1.10 10.02
CA ALA A 120 15.73 -2.55 9.93
C ALA A 120 15.97 -3.21 11.29
N LYS A 121 14.88 -3.63 11.95
CA LYS A 121 14.85 -4.53 13.11
C LYS A 121 13.39 -4.87 13.47
N SER A 122 13.03 -6.08 13.06
CA SER A 122 12.27 -7.12 13.79
C SER A 122 11.13 -6.66 14.72
N GLY A 123 9.91 -6.98 14.31
CA GLY A 123 8.77 -7.13 15.22
C GLY A 123 7.42 -6.71 14.64
N ASP A 124 6.77 -7.54 13.81
CA ASP A 124 5.33 -7.77 13.97
C ASP A 124 4.92 -9.14 13.43
N ASN A 125 3.97 -9.77 14.11
CA ASN A 125 3.60 -11.18 13.99
C ASN A 125 2.51 -11.43 12.93
N ASP A 126 2.73 -11.02 11.68
CA ASP A 126 2.13 -11.73 10.53
C ASP A 126 3.23 -12.66 10.03
N HIS A 127 3.07 -13.98 10.27
CA HIS A 127 4.03 -15.06 10.03
C HIS A 127 5.32 -14.61 9.33
N GLN A 128 6.29 -14.21 10.17
CA GLN A 128 7.35 -13.26 9.85
C GLN A 128 7.95 -13.51 8.47
N ALA A 129 7.70 -12.58 7.53
CA ALA A 129 8.40 -12.60 6.26
C ALA A 129 9.90 -12.55 6.58
N HIS A 130 10.64 -13.59 6.18
CA HIS A 130 12.07 -13.67 6.37
C HIS A 130 12.76 -13.34 5.07
N VAL A 131 13.89 -12.64 5.17
CA VAL A 131 14.74 -12.34 4.03
C VAL A 131 15.35 -13.65 3.54
N LEU A 132 15.03 -14.03 2.30
CA LEU A 132 15.63 -15.16 1.63
C LEU A 132 16.99 -14.79 1.03
N ASP A 133 17.11 -13.56 0.51
CA ASP A 133 18.37 -13.02 -0.01
C ASP A 133 18.29 -11.49 -0.09
N GLU A 134 19.43 -10.83 0.03
CA GLU A 134 19.59 -9.39 -0.15
C GLU A 134 20.95 -9.11 -0.80
N PHE A 135 20.95 -8.39 -1.92
CA PHE A 135 22.17 -8.15 -2.69
C PHE A 135 22.08 -6.90 -3.56
N GLU A 136 23.25 -6.45 -4.00
CA GLU A 136 23.40 -5.38 -4.97
C GLU A 136 23.76 -5.94 -6.35
N ALA A 137 23.24 -5.31 -7.39
CA ALA A 137 23.57 -5.63 -8.78
C ALA A 137 23.99 -4.35 -9.53
N PRO A 138 25.09 -4.39 -10.30
CA PRO A 138 25.56 -3.23 -11.05
C PRO A 138 24.52 -2.80 -12.09
N SER A 139 24.30 -1.49 -12.23
CA SER A 139 23.39 -0.94 -13.22
C SER A 139 24.05 -0.88 -14.59
N ARG A 140 24.05 -2.02 -15.28
CA ARG A 140 24.62 -2.16 -16.62
C ARG A 140 23.67 -2.96 -17.51
N VAL A 141 23.73 -2.72 -18.82
CA VAL A 141 22.92 -3.46 -19.80
C VAL A 141 23.20 -4.96 -19.68
N GLY A 142 22.15 -5.78 -19.54
CA GLY A 142 22.26 -7.22 -19.34
C GLY A 142 22.41 -7.64 -17.87
N GLY A 143 22.55 -6.68 -16.94
CA GLY A 143 22.65 -6.94 -15.50
C GLY A 143 21.39 -7.57 -14.91
N GLU A 144 20.23 -7.30 -15.50
CA GLU A 144 18.93 -7.84 -15.10
C GLU A 144 18.89 -9.37 -15.16
N ARG A 145 19.66 -10.00 -16.05
CA ARG A 145 19.72 -11.47 -16.16
C ARG A 145 20.29 -12.11 -14.90
N ALA A 146 21.36 -11.53 -14.35
CA ALA A 146 21.96 -12.03 -13.13
C ALA A 146 21.02 -11.89 -11.93
N VAL A 147 20.26 -10.78 -11.87
CA VAL A 147 19.23 -10.56 -10.85
C VAL A 147 18.12 -11.59 -10.99
N MET A 148 17.58 -11.76 -12.19
CA MET A 148 16.52 -12.72 -12.50
C MET A 148 16.92 -14.15 -12.12
N GLU A 149 18.09 -14.61 -12.54
CA GLU A 149 18.58 -15.96 -12.24
C GLU A 149 18.76 -16.18 -10.73
N ARG A 150 19.32 -15.19 -10.03
CA ARG A 150 19.52 -15.26 -8.58
C ARG A 150 18.20 -15.30 -7.84
N VAL A 151 17.27 -14.40 -8.16
CA VAL A 151 15.93 -14.39 -7.55
C VAL A 151 15.20 -15.70 -7.83
N ALA A 152 15.23 -16.20 -9.07
CA ALA A 152 14.61 -17.49 -9.42
C ALA A 152 15.21 -18.67 -8.64
N GLY A 153 16.52 -18.67 -8.42
CA GLY A 153 17.19 -19.67 -7.59
C GLY A 153 16.73 -19.61 -6.13
N VAL A 154 16.67 -18.41 -5.56
CA VAL A 154 16.29 -18.17 -4.16
C VAL A 154 14.85 -18.61 -3.87
N VAL A 155 13.91 -18.37 -4.80
CA VAL A 155 12.49 -18.71 -4.61
C VAL A 155 12.11 -20.11 -5.07
N SER A 156 13.05 -20.88 -5.63
CA SER A 156 12.80 -22.20 -6.23
C SER A 156 12.20 -23.24 -5.27
N GLY A 157 12.53 -23.15 -3.98
CA GLY A 157 11.96 -23.99 -2.92
C GLY A 157 10.70 -23.42 -2.27
N VAL A 158 10.23 -22.24 -2.70
CA VAL A 158 9.17 -21.47 -2.02
C VAL A 158 7.95 -21.28 -2.90
N LEU A 159 8.15 -21.12 -4.22
CA LEU A 159 7.10 -20.92 -5.22
C LEU A 159 7.00 -22.12 -6.19
N PRO A 160 5.81 -22.44 -6.71
CA PRO A 160 5.63 -23.37 -7.83
C PRO A 160 6.31 -22.87 -9.11
N ALA A 161 6.80 -23.79 -9.94
CA ALA A 161 7.51 -23.48 -11.19
C ALA A 161 6.78 -22.47 -12.10
N ALA A 162 5.46 -22.57 -12.23
CA ALA A 162 4.66 -21.65 -13.04
C ALA A 162 4.63 -20.21 -12.48
N GLN A 163 4.73 -20.03 -11.17
CA GLN A 163 4.90 -18.70 -10.56
C GLN A 163 6.32 -18.17 -10.76
N ILE A 164 7.32 -19.05 -10.72
CA ILE A 164 8.73 -18.67 -10.95
C ILE A 164 8.91 -18.14 -12.37
N GLU A 165 8.35 -18.78 -13.40
CA GLU A 165 8.49 -18.31 -14.78
C GLU A 165 7.86 -16.93 -14.99
N ARG A 166 6.71 -16.66 -14.37
CA ARG A 166 6.10 -15.31 -14.40
C ARG A 166 6.94 -14.29 -13.65
N LEU A 167 7.44 -14.66 -12.47
CA LEU A 167 8.29 -13.80 -11.66
C LEU A 167 9.61 -13.44 -12.37
N LYS A 168 10.21 -14.36 -13.13
CA LYS A 168 11.42 -14.08 -13.92
C LYS A 168 11.23 -12.88 -14.86
N THR A 169 10.13 -12.87 -15.61
CA THR A 169 9.79 -11.75 -16.50
C THR A 169 9.60 -10.46 -15.70
N ALA A 170 8.82 -10.49 -14.62
CA ALA A 170 8.57 -9.31 -13.79
C ALA A 170 9.86 -8.73 -13.16
N VAL A 171 10.74 -9.59 -12.64
CA VAL A 171 12.03 -9.19 -12.05
C VAL A 171 12.97 -8.63 -13.10
N SER A 172 13.03 -9.24 -14.28
CA SER A 172 13.85 -8.74 -15.39
C SER A 172 13.42 -7.34 -15.80
N GLU A 173 12.12 -7.12 -15.98
CA GLU A 173 11.55 -5.82 -16.34
C GLU A 173 11.76 -4.78 -15.23
N ALA A 174 11.49 -5.13 -13.97
CA ALA A 174 11.67 -4.22 -12.83
C ALA A 174 13.14 -3.80 -12.67
N SER A 175 14.06 -4.77 -12.81
CA SER A 175 15.51 -4.53 -12.74
C SER A 175 15.98 -3.67 -13.90
N MET A 176 15.51 -3.95 -15.12
CA MET A 176 15.85 -3.14 -16.29
C MET A 176 15.35 -1.70 -16.15
N ASN A 177 14.13 -1.50 -15.66
CA ASN A 177 13.59 -0.16 -15.37
C ASN A 177 14.43 0.58 -14.32
N ALA A 178 14.79 -0.10 -13.22
CA ALA A 178 15.63 0.46 -12.17
C ALA A 178 17.02 0.85 -12.70
N MET A 179 17.63 0.01 -13.54
CA MET A 179 18.94 0.28 -14.14
C MET A 179 18.88 1.38 -15.20
N GLU A 180 17.90 1.37 -16.12
CA GLU A 180 17.79 2.31 -17.24
C GLU A 180 17.25 3.68 -16.80
N HIS A 181 16.12 3.68 -16.10
CA HIS A 181 15.37 4.89 -15.78
C HIS A 181 15.75 5.46 -14.42
N GLY A 182 16.01 4.60 -13.43
CA GLY A 182 16.46 5.05 -12.11
C GLY A 182 17.93 5.44 -12.10
N ASN A 183 18.81 4.50 -12.41
CA ASN A 183 20.26 4.70 -12.28
C ASN A 183 20.95 5.19 -13.57
N HIS A 184 20.24 5.24 -14.71
CA HIS A 184 20.78 5.64 -16.01
C HIS A 184 21.98 4.82 -16.49
N PHE A 185 21.98 3.52 -16.19
CA PHE A 185 23.06 2.56 -16.46
C PHE A 185 24.44 3.02 -15.96
N ARG A 186 24.46 3.74 -14.84
CA ARG A 186 25.69 4.12 -14.13
C ARG A 186 26.16 2.95 -13.28
N ASP A 187 27.26 2.34 -13.68
CA ASP A 187 27.83 1.13 -13.03
C ASP A 187 28.23 1.39 -11.56
N ASP A 188 28.55 2.64 -11.21
CA ASP A 188 28.85 3.11 -9.85
C ASP A 188 27.61 3.25 -8.95
N LEU A 189 26.40 3.12 -9.51
CA LEU A 189 25.13 3.13 -8.79
C LEU A 189 24.45 1.78 -8.96
N PRO A 190 24.67 0.82 -8.06
CA PRO A 190 23.99 -0.47 -8.13
C PRO A 190 22.49 -0.31 -7.81
N ILE A 191 21.69 -1.23 -8.32
CA ILE A 191 20.35 -1.48 -7.76
C ILE A 191 20.48 -2.38 -6.54
N LYS A 192 19.60 -2.19 -5.56
CA LYS A 192 19.48 -3.08 -4.40
C LYS A 192 18.30 -4.01 -4.62
N VAL A 193 18.48 -5.29 -4.35
CA VAL A 193 17.45 -6.32 -4.51
C VAL A 193 17.31 -7.08 -3.20
N ARG A 194 16.08 -7.16 -2.69
CA ARG A 194 15.74 -7.91 -1.48
C ARG A 194 14.59 -8.86 -1.79
N VAL A 195 14.72 -10.11 -1.37
CA VAL A 195 13.69 -11.14 -1.55
C VAL A 195 13.23 -11.60 -0.17
N GLU A 196 11.93 -11.54 0.06
CA GLU A 196 11.31 -11.95 1.31
C GLU A 196 10.23 -12.99 1.08
N ALA A 197 10.07 -13.91 2.01
CA ALA A 197 8.98 -14.88 1.99
C ALA A 197 8.33 -15.02 3.36
N SER A 198 7.00 -15.01 3.36
CA SER A 198 6.17 -15.48 4.47
C SER A 198 5.43 -16.75 4.06
N ASP A 199 4.61 -17.29 4.95
CA ASP A 199 3.75 -18.43 4.63
C ASP A 199 2.68 -18.10 3.56
N LYS A 200 2.34 -16.82 3.41
CA LYS A 200 1.26 -16.37 2.52
C LYS A 200 1.75 -15.79 1.20
N LYS A 201 2.97 -15.25 1.15
CA LYS A 201 3.46 -14.53 -0.03
C LYS A 201 4.99 -14.55 -0.15
N VAL A 202 5.46 -14.26 -1.36
CA VAL A 202 6.83 -13.88 -1.67
C VAL A 202 6.82 -12.45 -2.20
N SER A 203 7.69 -11.61 -1.67
CA SER A 203 7.90 -10.23 -2.11
C SER A 203 9.32 -10.06 -2.65
N VAL A 204 9.46 -9.43 -3.81
CA VAL A 204 10.76 -9.02 -4.38
C VAL A 204 10.80 -7.51 -4.47
N PHE A 205 11.78 -6.90 -3.82
CA PHE A 205 12.01 -5.46 -3.82
C PHE A 205 13.17 -5.16 -4.75
N VAL A 206 12.97 -4.24 -5.70
CA VAL A 206 14.00 -3.72 -6.59
C VAL A 206 14.10 -2.23 -6.38
N THR A 207 15.23 -1.75 -5.86
CA THR A 207 15.46 -0.36 -5.47
C THR A 207 16.55 0.29 -6.31
N ASP A 208 16.25 1.43 -6.91
CA ASP A 208 17.20 2.31 -7.59
C ASP A 208 17.45 3.62 -6.81
N SER A 209 18.42 4.41 -7.26
CA SER A 209 18.84 5.69 -6.66
C SER A 209 18.42 6.92 -7.50
N GLY A 210 17.41 6.78 -8.36
CA GLY A 210 16.99 7.79 -9.35
C GLY A 210 16.08 8.90 -8.84
N GLY A 211 16.14 9.24 -7.56
CA GLY A 211 15.23 10.19 -6.90
C GLY A 211 15.14 11.55 -7.62
N GLU A 212 13.99 11.81 -8.26
CA GLU A 212 13.32 13.12 -8.44
C GLU A 212 12.08 13.04 -9.37
N GLN A 213 11.96 12.01 -10.22
CA GLN A 213 10.84 11.85 -11.15
C GLN A 213 9.87 10.74 -10.67
N PRO A 214 8.56 11.00 -10.56
CA PRO A 214 7.60 9.95 -10.23
C PRO A 214 7.60 8.85 -11.30
N ILE A 215 7.56 7.58 -10.88
CA ILE A 215 7.39 6.47 -11.83
C ILE A 215 6.03 6.67 -12.53
N PRO A 216 5.99 6.72 -13.87
CA PRO A 216 4.74 6.92 -14.60
C PRO A 216 3.77 5.77 -14.31
N GLU A 217 2.48 6.08 -14.19
CA GLU A 217 1.46 5.04 -14.05
C GLU A 217 1.50 4.08 -15.24
N ALA A 218 1.37 2.78 -14.94
CA ALA A 218 1.26 1.76 -15.98
C ALA A 218 -0.04 2.00 -16.77
N THR A 219 0.08 2.53 -17.98
CA THR A 219 -1.05 2.64 -18.90
C THR A 219 -1.23 1.31 -19.61
N THR A 220 -2.48 0.89 -19.83
CA THR A 220 -2.78 -0.26 -20.68
C THR A 220 -2.33 0.07 -22.10
N PRO A 221 -1.33 -0.63 -22.67
CA PRO A 221 -0.88 -0.36 -24.02
C PRO A 221 -1.94 -0.81 -25.02
N ASP A 222 -2.12 -0.04 -26.09
CA ASP A 222 -2.86 -0.51 -27.25
C ASP A 222 -2.01 -1.57 -27.97
N ILE A 223 -2.44 -2.83 -27.82
CA ILE A 223 -1.68 -3.99 -28.28
C ILE A 223 -1.62 -4.02 -29.82
N GLU A 224 -2.71 -3.64 -30.50
CA GLU A 224 -2.79 -3.63 -31.96
C GLU A 224 -1.89 -2.53 -32.53
N ALA A 225 -2.00 -1.31 -32.02
CA ALA A 225 -1.19 -0.18 -32.50
C ALA A 225 0.33 -0.40 -32.29
N LYS A 226 0.72 -1.07 -31.20
CA LYS A 226 2.14 -1.36 -30.95
C LYS A 226 2.69 -2.53 -31.78
N LEU A 227 1.88 -3.55 -32.07
CA LEU A 227 2.26 -4.63 -33.00
C LEU A 227 2.40 -4.12 -34.44
N GLU A 228 1.59 -3.12 -34.81
CA GLU A 228 1.66 -2.41 -36.09
C GLU A 228 2.80 -1.38 -36.17
N GLY A 229 3.54 -1.17 -35.07
CA GLY A 229 4.67 -0.24 -35.00
C GLY A 229 4.28 1.24 -34.99
N THR A 230 2.99 1.56 -34.85
CA THR A 230 2.47 2.94 -34.83
C THR A 230 2.62 3.61 -33.46
N GLN A 231 2.83 2.81 -32.39
CA GLN A 231 3.12 3.30 -31.05
C GLN A 231 4.44 2.67 -30.52
N SER A 232 5.23 3.47 -29.78
CA SER A 232 6.55 3.04 -29.26
C SER A 232 6.44 1.82 -28.33
N ALA A 233 7.40 0.90 -28.45
CA ALA A 233 7.58 -0.21 -27.50
C ALA A 233 7.97 0.24 -26.08
N ARG A 234 8.33 1.52 -25.87
CA ARG A 234 8.52 2.06 -24.51
C ARG A 234 7.21 2.03 -23.71
N GLY A 235 7.30 1.73 -22.42
CA GLY A 235 6.16 1.71 -21.50
C GLY A 235 5.41 0.37 -21.38
N TRP A 236 5.87 -0.72 -22.01
CA TRP A 236 5.30 -2.06 -21.75
C TRP A 236 5.71 -2.63 -20.40
N GLY A 237 6.90 -2.27 -19.88
CA GLY A 237 7.50 -2.95 -18.74
C GLY A 237 6.59 -3.02 -17.52
N LEU A 238 6.03 -1.89 -17.08
CA LEU A 238 5.10 -1.87 -15.93
C LEU A 238 3.79 -2.62 -16.18
N PHE A 239 3.28 -2.60 -17.42
CA PHE A 239 2.09 -3.38 -17.79
C PHE A 239 2.38 -4.89 -17.73
N LEU A 240 3.52 -5.32 -18.29
CA LEU A 240 3.97 -6.71 -18.24
C LEU A 240 4.18 -7.17 -16.80
N ILE A 241 4.83 -6.35 -15.98
CA ILE A 241 5.02 -6.63 -14.55
C ILE A 241 3.67 -6.89 -13.87
N LYS A 242 2.70 -5.96 -14.01
CA LYS A 242 1.36 -6.10 -13.40
C LYS A 242 0.60 -7.34 -13.87
N ALA A 243 0.81 -7.80 -15.09
CA ALA A 243 0.19 -9.02 -15.60
C ALA A 243 0.84 -10.31 -15.05
N MET A 244 2.08 -10.23 -14.55
CA MET A 244 2.85 -11.40 -14.10
C MET A 244 2.81 -11.63 -12.59
N VAL A 245 2.45 -10.63 -11.78
CA VAL A 245 2.42 -10.69 -10.31
C VAL A 245 1.01 -10.49 -9.75
N ASP A 246 0.79 -10.88 -8.50
CA ASP A 246 -0.53 -10.74 -7.86
C ASP A 246 -0.81 -9.31 -7.39
N ASP A 247 0.23 -8.57 -6.98
CA ASP A 247 0.18 -7.16 -6.64
C ASP A 247 1.55 -6.52 -6.91
N MET A 248 1.55 -5.22 -7.23
CA MET A 248 2.76 -4.43 -7.44
C MET A 248 2.61 -3.10 -6.71
N ARG A 249 3.60 -2.78 -5.88
CA ARG A 249 3.63 -1.52 -5.13
C ARG A 249 4.86 -0.73 -5.51
N VAL A 250 4.73 0.59 -5.48
CA VAL A 250 5.82 1.52 -5.74
C VAL A 250 6.01 2.36 -4.49
N HIS A 251 7.23 2.35 -3.96
CA HIS A 251 7.64 3.16 -2.83
C HIS A 251 8.66 4.18 -3.31
N THR A 252 8.33 5.47 -3.20
CA THR A 252 9.23 6.56 -3.59
C THR A 252 9.70 7.30 -2.34
N SER A 253 11.00 7.52 -2.24
CA SER A 253 11.62 8.38 -1.23
C SER A 253 12.34 9.55 -1.90
N SER A 254 12.94 10.44 -1.10
CA SER A 254 13.69 11.60 -1.61
C SER A 254 14.89 11.25 -2.49
N SER A 255 15.42 10.02 -2.40
CA SER A 255 16.64 9.61 -3.09
C SER A 255 16.58 8.22 -3.74
N GLU A 256 15.54 7.44 -3.48
CA GLU A 256 15.42 6.06 -3.95
C GLU A 256 13.98 5.76 -4.37
N HIS A 257 13.83 4.98 -5.43
CA HIS A 257 12.57 4.38 -5.84
C HIS A 257 12.64 2.87 -5.66
N THR A 258 11.58 2.26 -5.15
CA THR A 258 11.50 0.81 -4.94
C THR A 258 10.23 0.25 -5.57
N ILE A 259 10.39 -0.73 -6.45
CA ILE A 259 9.30 -1.55 -6.96
C ILE A 259 9.24 -2.81 -6.10
N GLU A 260 8.09 -3.05 -5.47
CA GLU A 260 7.78 -4.28 -4.76
C GLU A 260 6.86 -5.15 -5.64
N LEU A 261 7.32 -6.35 -5.94
CA LEU A 261 6.60 -7.39 -6.68
C LEU A 261 6.07 -8.43 -5.69
N ILE A 262 4.77 -8.69 -5.68
CA ILE A 262 4.14 -9.58 -4.70
C ILE A 262 3.51 -10.77 -5.40
N LEU A 263 3.86 -11.99 -4.98
CA LEU A 263 3.21 -13.23 -5.38
C LEU A 263 2.62 -13.93 -4.15
N LYS A 264 1.35 -14.29 -4.21
CA LYS A 264 0.69 -15.10 -3.18
C LYS A 264 1.14 -16.54 -3.33
N ARG A 265 1.53 -17.14 -2.20
CA ARG A 265 1.78 -18.59 -2.13
C ARG A 265 0.41 -19.24 -2.15
N GLY A 266 0.11 -20.00 -3.21
CA GLY A 266 -1.14 -20.78 -3.27
C GLY A 266 -1.21 -21.69 -2.06
N GLY A 267 -2.29 -21.60 -1.28
CA GLY A 267 -2.53 -22.47 -0.13
C GLY A 267 -2.42 -23.93 -0.57
N GLY A 268 -1.46 -24.64 0.01
CA GLY A 268 -1.38 -26.08 -0.12
C GLY A 268 -2.66 -26.69 0.43
N THR A 269 -3.40 -27.36 -0.45
CA THR A 269 -4.22 -28.55 -0.19
C THR A 269 -4.28 -28.99 1.27
N ASP A 270 -5.43 -28.76 1.93
CA ASP A 270 -5.94 -29.70 2.92
C ASP A 270 -6.28 -31.00 2.18
N ALA A 271 -5.29 -31.90 2.14
CA ALA A 271 -5.52 -33.32 1.96
C ALA A 271 -5.50 -33.95 3.36
N GLY A 272 -6.69 -34.36 3.82
CA GLY A 272 -6.91 -35.06 5.09
C GLY A 272 -8.39 -35.27 5.33
#